data_AF-A0A7Y1VK10-F1
#
_entry.id   AF-A0A7Y1VK10-F1
#
_cell.length_a   1.000
_cell.length_b   1.000
_cell.length_c   1.000
_cell.angle_alpha   90.00
_cell.angle_beta   90.00
_cell.angle_gamma   90.00
#
_symmetry.space_group_name_H-M   'P 1'
#
loop_
_entity.id
_entity.type
_entity.pdbx_description
1 polymer ?
#
loop_
_entity_poly.entity_id
_entity_poly.type
_entity_poly.pdbx_seq_one_letter_code
_entity_poly.pdbx_strand_id
1 'polypeptide(L)'
;MPHLYKKKAQGRTYWYLRETAREGRKVRVKWQKYLGTPETLLAKLEKAETDRKPLKIRSEEFGSIFMANELEKVIDTIGIVDSIVPGNKREKGPSVGEYFFYAWVNRLIEPKSKNMIGTWFSRTAIDTLRRVNTQELTSKRYWDKWDRVSREQIEAIGKAFFERVWKVRKREPECVLFETTNYYSCMVSDTQSELFERGYSKAGKHHLRQVGLALLVDTGSRLPLFYREYSGNDHDSQVFNQIIDEMFGVLCGFNSTKQRLTVVFDRGMNSEDNVAFIDDHRRIHFVTTYSTYFAEDLAATDLKHFSPLTIRHNDELIAQGNRADMMLGYRTTLE
;
A
#
# COMPACT_ATOMS: atom_id res chain seq x y z
N MET A 1 10.58 -27.17 -16.70
CA MET A 1 9.61 -26.85 -17.78
C MET A 1 8.87 -28.12 -18.17
N PRO A 2 7.56 -28.04 -18.44
CA PRO A 2 6.80 -29.16 -18.99
C PRO A 2 7.38 -29.63 -20.33
N HIS A 3 7.50 -30.94 -20.53
CA HIS A 3 7.95 -31.56 -21.77
C HIS A 3 7.17 -32.84 -22.07
N LEU A 4 7.14 -33.24 -23.34
CA LEU A 4 6.57 -34.52 -23.75
C LEU A 4 7.52 -35.66 -23.37
N TYR A 5 6.99 -36.66 -22.67
CA TYR A 5 7.73 -37.83 -22.22
C TYR A 5 7.11 -39.09 -22.81
N LYS A 6 7.95 -39.90 -23.46
CA LYS A 6 7.57 -41.16 -24.11
C LYS A 6 7.80 -42.34 -23.17
N LYS A 7 6.78 -43.18 -22.99
CA LYS A 7 6.88 -44.46 -22.27
C LYS A 7 6.45 -45.60 -23.20
N LYS A 8 7.28 -46.63 -23.32
CA LYS A 8 6.93 -47.87 -24.03
C LYS A 8 6.47 -48.91 -23.02
N ALA A 9 5.30 -49.50 -23.22
CA ALA A 9 4.79 -50.61 -22.40
C ALA A 9 3.96 -51.55 -23.28
N GLN A 10 4.14 -52.87 -23.13
CA GLN A 10 3.40 -53.90 -23.89
C GLN A 10 3.35 -53.63 -25.41
N GLY A 11 4.49 -53.25 -26.00
CA GLY A 11 4.61 -52.96 -27.44
C GLY A 11 3.96 -51.64 -27.91
N ARG A 12 3.26 -50.91 -27.03
CA ARG A 12 2.59 -49.64 -27.35
C ARG A 12 3.37 -48.43 -26.82
N THR A 13 3.26 -47.32 -27.54
CA THR A 13 3.85 -46.04 -27.15
C THR A 13 2.81 -45.17 -26.46
N TYR A 14 3.14 -44.67 -25.28
CA TYR A 14 2.31 -43.81 -24.46
C TYR A 14 3.01 -42.47 -24.22
N TRP A 15 2.26 -41.39 -24.38
CA TRP A 15 2.76 -40.03 -24.19
C TRP A 15 2.23 -39.41 -22.90
N TYR A 16 3.10 -38.67 -22.23
CA TYR A 16 2.81 -37.94 -21.01
C TYR A 16 3.32 -36.51 -21.15
N LEU A 17 2.57 -35.54 -20.63
CA LEU A 17 3.10 -34.20 -20.35
C LEU A 17 3.70 -34.24 -18.95
N ARG A 18 5.00 -33.99 -18.82
CA ARG A 18 5.75 -34.19 -17.57
C ARG A 18 6.54 -32.94 -17.23
N GLU A 19 6.53 -32.54 -15.96
CA GLU A 19 7.48 -31.57 -15.44
C GLU A 19 8.38 -32.23 -14.39
N THR A 20 9.67 -31.97 -14.47
CA THR A 20 10.66 -32.45 -13.50
C THR A 20 11.27 -31.27 -12.74
N ALA A 21 11.63 -31.52 -11.48
CA ALA A 21 12.36 -30.59 -10.63
C ALA A 21 13.57 -31.30 -10.01
N ARG A 22 14.62 -30.54 -9.72
CA ARG A 22 15.83 -31.06 -9.08
C ARG A 22 15.69 -30.89 -7.56
N GLU A 23 15.61 -32.00 -6.83
CA GLU A 23 15.62 -32.03 -5.37
C GLU A 23 16.99 -32.57 -4.92
N GLY A 24 17.91 -31.65 -4.57
CA GLY A 24 19.29 -31.98 -4.26
C GLY A 24 20.03 -32.59 -5.46
N ARG A 25 20.59 -33.79 -5.31
CA ARG A 25 21.31 -34.50 -6.39
C ARG A 25 20.41 -35.30 -7.32
N LYS A 26 19.10 -35.45 -7.04
CA LYS A 26 18.18 -36.29 -7.81
C LYS A 26 17.14 -35.46 -8.56
N VAL A 27 16.87 -35.83 -9.80
CA VAL A 27 15.76 -35.26 -10.59
C VAL A 27 14.49 -36.05 -10.28
N ARG A 28 13.44 -35.38 -9.81
CA ARG A 28 12.14 -35.99 -9.51
C ARG A 28 11.04 -35.44 -10.41
N VAL A 29 10.03 -36.27 -10.63
CA VAL A 29 8.81 -35.87 -11.35
C VAL A 29 8.03 -34.95 -10.41
N LYS A 30 7.86 -33.68 -10.80
CA LYS A 30 7.00 -32.75 -10.05
C LYS A 30 5.53 -33.09 -10.30
N TRP A 31 5.18 -33.34 -11.56
CA TRP A 31 3.89 -33.89 -11.98
C TRP A 31 4.00 -34.54 -13.36
N GLN A 32 3.06 -35.43 -13.67
CA GLN A 32 2.89 -35.99 -15.00
C GLN A 32 1.40 -36.18 -15.30
N LYS A 33 0.99 -35.93 -16.55
CA LYS A 33 -0.37 -36.16 -17.04
C LYS A 33 -0.32 -37.09 -18.25
N TYR A 34 -1.07 -38.19 -18.19
CA TYR A 34 -1.20 -39.11 -19.30
C TYR A 34 -2.00 -38.47 -20.44
N LEU A 35 -1.45 -38.50 -21.65
CA LEU A 35 -2.08 -37.89 -22.83
C LEU A 35 -2.78 -38.95 -23.70
N GLY A 36 -2.23 -40.15 -23.77
CA GLY A 36 -2.76 -41.24 -24.60
C GLY A 36 -1.66 -41.93 -25.43
N THR A 37 -2.09 -42.76 -26.37
CA THR A 37 -1.26 -43.20 -27.51
C THR A 37 -1.23 -42.09 -28.58
N PRO A 38 -0.32 -42.14 -29.57
CA PRO A 38 -0.31 -41.19 -30.69
C PRO A 38 -1.68 -41.04 -31.37
N GLU A 39 -2.37 -42.16 -31.59
CA GLU A 39 -3.67 -42.20 -32.27
C GLU A 39 -4.76 -41.53 -31.41
N THR A 40 -4.73 -41.76 -30.09
CA THR A 40 -5.66 -41.11 -29.16
C THR A 40 -5.41 -39.60 -29.07
N LEU A 41 -4.14 -39.18 -29.17
CA LEU A 41 -3.75 -37.78 -29.16
C LEU A 41 -4.22 -37.08 -30.44
N LEU A 42 -4.00 -37.70 -31.60
CA LEU A 42 -4.47 -37.19 -32.89
C LEU A 42 -5.99 -37.05 -32.92
N ALA A 43 -6.74 -38.08 -32.52
CA ALA A 43 -8.19 -38.02 -32.47
C ALA A 43 -8.72 -36.92 -31.53
N LYS A 44 -8.02 -36.65 -30.40
CA LYS A 44 -8.37 -35.53 -29.50
C LYS A 44 -8.09 -34.16 -30.12
N LEU A 45 -7.01 -34.03 -30.90
CA LEU A 45 -6.65 -32.79 -31.60
C LEU A 45 -7.63 -32.52 -32.74
N GLU A 46 -7.91 -33.52 -33.58
CA GLU A 46 -8.89 -33.42 -34.67
C GLU A 46 -10.29 -33.09 -34.15
N LYS A 47 -10.70 -33.72 -33.04
CA LYS A 47 -11.97 -33.39 -32.38
C LYS A 47 -11.98 -31.97 -31.82
N ALA A 48 -10.88 -31.51 -31.22
CA ALA A 48 -10.78 -30.14 -30.71
C ALA A 48 -10.80 -29.10 -31.84
N GLU A 49 -10.17 -29.40 -32.98
CA GLU A 49 -10.20 -28.58 -34.20
C GLU A 49 -11.60 -28.50 -34.81
N THR A 50 -12.33 -29.63 -34.80
CA THR A 50 -13.71 -29.72 -35.30
C THR A 50 -14.69 -29.01 -34.38
N ASP A 51 -14.62 -29.29 -33.09
CA ASP A 51 -15.58 -28.77 -32.11
C ASP A 51 -15.35 -27.27 -31.82
N ARG A 52 -14.14 -26.74 -32.11
CA ARG A 52 -13.66 -25.36 -31.81
C ARG A 52 -13.97 -24.85 -30.40
N LYS A 53 -14.36 -25.74 -29.49
CA LYS A 53 -14.81 -25.41 -28.14
C LYS A 53 -13.70 -25.73 -27.15
N PRO A 54 -13.20 -24.73 -26.40
CA PRO A 54 -12.30 -25.03 -25.30
C PRO A 54 -13.00 -25.94 -24.28
N LEU A 55 -12.30 -27.00 -23.85
CA LEU A 55 -12.78 -27.94 -22.84
C LEU A 55 -13.17 -27.26 -21.51
N LYS A 56 -12.52 -26.15 -21.19
CA LYS A 56 -12.82 -25.30 -20.03
C LYS A 56 -12.26 -23.90 -20.28
N ILE A 57 -13.08 -22.87 -20.11
CA ILE A 57 -12.63 -21.48 -20.07
C ILE A 57 -12.36 -21.15 -18.60
N ARG A 58 -11.16 -20.63 -18.31
CA ARG A 58 -10.83 -20.05 -17.00
C ARG A 58 -10.64 -18.56 -17.22
N SER A 59 -11.41 -17.75 -16.51
CA SER A 59 -11.19 -16.31 -16.42
C SER A 59 -10.39 -16.02 -15.16
N GLU A 60 -9.36 -15.19 -15.28
CA GLU A 60 -8.46 -14.82 -14.20
C GLU A 60 -8.28 -13.30 -14.21
N GLU A 61 -8.27 -12.69 -13.02
CA GLU A 61 -7.91 -11.28 -12.91
C GLU A 61 -6.40 -11.13 -13.15
N PHE A 62 -6.03 -10.35 -14.17
CA PHE A 62 -4.64 -10.14 -14.59
C PHE A 62 -4.17 -8.70 -14.39
N GLY A 63 -4.94 -7.71 -14.84
CA GLY A 63 -4.47 -6.32 -14.95
C GLY A 63 -4.00 -5.73 -13.62
N SER A 64 -4.82 -5.87 -12.57
CA SER A 64 -4.50 -5.33 -11.25
C SER A 64 -3.27 -6.01 -10.63
N ILE A 65 -3.12 -7.32 -10.87
CA ILE A 65 -2.05 -8.15 -10.34
C ILE A 65 -0.73 -7.90 -11.09
N PHE A 66 -0.81 -7.68 -12.40
CA PHE A 66 0.30 -7.21 -13.22
C PHE A 66 0.83 -5.88 -12.69
N MET A 67 -0.03 -4.89 -12.50
CA MET A 67 0.38 -3.58 -11.98
C MET A 67 1.02 -3.69 -10.59
N ALA A 68 0.45 -4.49 -9.68
CA ALA A 68 1.04 -4.68 -8.36
C ALA A 68 2.41 -5.39 -8.41
N ASN A 69 2.61 -6.32 -9.35
CA ASN A 69 3.90 -6.96 -9.57
C ASN A 69 4.94 -6.00 -10.19
N GLU A 70 4.53 -5.08 -11.07
CA GLU A 70 5.43 -4.02 -11.57
C GLU A 70 5.82 -3.03 -10.47
N LEU A 71 4.87 -2.64 -9.60
CA LEU A 71 5.17 -1.83 -8.42
C LEU A 71 6.16 -2.53 -7.48
N GLU A 72 6.00 -3.84 -7.28
CA GLU A 72 6.92 -4.63 -6.47
C GLU A 72 8.34 -4.66 -7.05
N LYS A 73 8.52 -4.61 -8.38
CA LYS A 73 9.88 -4.51 -8.96
C LYS A 73 10.54 -3.15 -8.68
N VAL A 74 9.73 -2.09 -8.55
CA VAL A 74 10.21 -0.73 -8.30
C VAL A 74 10.53 -0.55 -6.81
N ILE A 75 9.61 -0.95 -5.94
CA ILE A 75 9.70 -0.73 -4.49
C ILE A 75 10.41 -1.88 -3.76
N ASP A 76 10.36 -3.10 -4.28
CA ASP A 76 11.06 -4.27 -3.74
C ASP A 76 10.75 -4.53 -2.26
N THR A 77 9.45 -4.55 -1.91
CA THR A 77 9.02 -4.77 -0.52
C THR A 77 9.45 -6.15 -0.03
N ILE A 78 9.49 -7.16 -0.91
CA ILE A 78 9.97 -8.50 -0.58
C ILE A 78 11.44 -8.47 -0.21
N GLY A 79 12.29 -7.84 -1.04
CA GLY A 79 13.72 -7.75 -0.79
C GLY A 79 14.03 -6.97 0.50
N ILE A 80 13.33 -5.85 0.72
CA ILE A 80 13.46 -5.06 1.96
C ILE A 80 13.15 -5.92 3.18
N VAL A 81 11.98 -6.58 3.20
CA VAL A 81 11.53 -7.37 4.35
C VAL A 81 12.45 -8.58 4.56
N ASP A 82 12.80 -9.33 3.52
CA ASP A 82 13.63 -10.53 3.64
C ASP A 82 15.09 -10.21 4.02
N SER A 83 15.56 -8.99 3.73
CA SER A 83 16.89 -8.53 4.19
C SER A 83 16.94 -8.26 5.70
N ILE A 84 15.82 -7.85 6.29
CA ILE A 84 15.70 -7.50 7.71
C ILE A 84 15.20 -8.69 8.54
N VAL A 85 14.33 -9.52 7.96
CA VAL A 85 13.74 -10.71 8.57
C VAL A 85 14.06 -11.94 7.71
N PRO A 86 15.31 -12.44 7.77
CA PRO A 86 15.73 -13.54 6.92
C PRO A 86 15.00 -14.84 7.25
N GLY A 87 14.81 -15.67 6.22
CA GLY A 87 14.23 -17.01 6.37
C GLY A 87 15.09 -17.95 7.22
N ASN A 88 14.44 -18.88 7.91
CA ASN A 88 15.13 -19.92 8.66
C ASN A 88 15.74 -20.97 7.71
N LYS A 89 16.86 -21.62 8.09
CA LYS A 89 17.56 -22.62 7.24
C LYS A 89 16.69 -23.79 6.74
N ARG A 90 15.59 -24.10 7.44
CA ARG A 90 14.65 -25.20 7.11
C ARG A 90 13.29 -24.69 6.64
N GLU A 91 13.16 -23.39 6.42
CA GLU A 91 11.92 -22.77 5.99
C GLU A 91 11.53 -23.24 4.59
N LYS A 92 10.23 -23.52 4.41
CA LYS A 92 9.65 -23.94 3.15
C LYS A 92 8.49 -23.04 2.79
N GLY A 93 8.20 -22.92 1.50
CA GLY A 93 7.13 -22.07 0.99
C GLY A 93 7.53 -20.60 1.03
N PRO A 94 6.54 -19.68 0.99
CA PRO A 94 6.84 -18.26 0.84
C PRO A 94 7.63 -17.69 2.02
N SER A 95 8.51 -16.74 1.71
CA SER A 95 9.25 -15.96 2.71
C SER A 95 8.36 -14.97 3.47
N VAL A 96 8.93 -14.30 4.47
CA VAL A 96 8.24 -13.25 5.23
C VAL A 96 7.87 -12.09 4.29
N GLY A 97 8.81 -11.66 3.44
CA GLY A 97 8.59 -10.63 2.43
C GLY A 97 7.53 -11.02 1.40
N GLU A 98 7.52 -12.28 0.95
CA GLU A 98 6.47 -12.74 0.04
C GLU A 98 5.07 -12.67 0.68
N TYR A 99 4.92 -13.07 1.95
CA TYR A 99 3.63 -12.91 2.65
C TYR A 99 3.26 -11.43 2.84
N PHE A 100 4.23 -10.54 3.08
CA PHE A 100 3.99 -9.09 3.10
C PHE A 100 3.42 -8.62 1.75
N PHE A 101 4.07 -9.01 0.65
CA PHE A 101 3.61 -8.72 -0.70
C PHE A 101 2.19 -9.21 -0.95
N TYR A 102 1.92 -10.48 -0.67
CA TYR A 102 0.59 -11.05 -0.87
C TYR A 102 -0.49 -10.33 -0.04
N ALA A 103 -0.15 -9.86 1.16
CA ALA A 103 -1.06 -9.13 2.03
C ALA A 103 -1.37 -7.71 1.52
N TRP A 104 -0.37 -6.93 1.10
CA TRP A 104 -0.63 -5.57 0.61
C TRP A 104 -1.28 -5.58 -0.77
N VAL A 105 -0.93 -6.53 -1.65
CA VAL A 105 -1.60 -6.71 -2.96
C VAL A 105 -3.07 -7.03 -2.76
N ASN A 106 -3.39 -7.94 -1.83
CA ASN A 106 -4.78 -8.22 -1.48
C ASN A 106 -5.50 -6.99 -0.92
N ARG A 107 -4.83 -6.21 -0.06
CA ARG A 107 -5.40 -4.99 0.52
C ARG A 107 -5.64 -3.88 -0.51
N LEU A 108 -4.80 -3.81 -1.54
CA LEU A 108 -4.89 -2.82 -2.61
C LEU A 108 -6.04 -3.13 -3.60
N ILE A 109 -6.19 -4.40 -3.99
CA ILE A 109 -7.07 -4.79 -5.10
C ILE A 109 -8.47 -5.17 -4.61
N GLU A 110 -8.56 -6.15 -3.72
CA GLU A 110 -9.83 -6.66 -3.21
C GLU A 110 -9.61 -7.21 -1.79
N PRO A 111 -9.74 -6.36 -0.75
CA PRO A 111 -9.44 -6.74 0.62
C PRO A 111 -10.21 -7.99 1.05
N LYS A 112 -9.49 -9.03 1.43
CA LYS A 112 -10.03 -10.26 2.02
C LYS A 112 -9.35 -10.56 3.35
N SER A 113 -10.00 -11.40 4.15
CA SER A 113 -9.38 -11.92 5.38
C SER A 113 -8.14 -12.76 5.03
N LYS A 114 -7.20 -12.90 5.97
CA LYS A 114 -6.01 -13.73 5.79
C LYS A 114 -6.34 -15.20 5.52
N ASN A 115 -7.51 -15.67 5.96
CA ASN A 115 -8.05 -16.99 5.63
C ASN A 115 -8.41 -17.16 4.15
N MET A 116 -8.76 -16.07 3.46
CA MET A 116 -9.26 -16.09 2.09
C MET A 116 -8.21 -15.70 1.04
N ILE A 117 -7.01 -15.27 1.46
CA ILE A 117 -5.95 -14.82 0.56
C ILE A 117 -5.59 -15.90 -0.47
N GLY A 118 -5.36 -17.15 -0.05
CA GLY A 118 -5.03 -18.24 -0.99
C GLY A 118 -6.12 -18.50 -2.03
N THR A 119 -7.39 -18.55 -1.59
CA THR A 119 -8.55 -18.69 -2.48
C THR A 119 -8.67 -17.51 -3.44
N TRP A 120 -8.44 -16.30 -2.95
CA TRP A 120 -8.48 -15.09 -3.78
C TRP A 120 -7.40 -15.12 -4.86
N PHE A 121 -6.13 -15.35 -4.50
CA PHE A 121 -5.04 -15.47 -5.48
C PHE A 121 -5.27 -16.59 -6.50
N SER A 122 -5.94 -17.69 -6.13
CA SER A 122 -6.27 -18.77 -7.06
C SER A 122 -7.22 -18.37 -8.20
N ARG A 123 -7.89 -17.22 -8.08
CA ARG A 123 -8.75 -16.64 -9.13
C ARG A 123 -8.03 -15.58 -9.97
N THR A 124 -6.75 -15.34 -9.69
CA THR A 124 -5.92 -14.38 -10.40
C THR A 124 -4.88 -15.08 -11.26
N ALA A 125 -4.31 -14.35 -12.20
CA ALA A 125 -3.24 -14.83 -13.06
C ALA A 125 -1.86 -14.74 -12.41
N ILE A 126 -1.77 -14.69 -11.08
CA ILE A 126 -0.51 -14.51 -10.33
C ILE A 126 0.57 -15.51 -10.74
N ASP A 127 0.19 -16.77 -11.01
CA ASP A 127 1.08 -17.85 -11.43
C ASP A 127 1.80 -17.59 -12.76
N THR A 128 1.26 -16.70 -13.60
CA THR A 128 1.89 -16.28 -14.86
C THR A 128 3.02 -15.27 -14.63
N LEU A 129 2.93 -14.48 -13.55
CA LEU A 129 3.89 -13.43 -13.22
C LEU A 129 4.96 -13.92 -12.26
N ARG A 130 4.57 -14.77 -11.30
CA ARG A 130 5.44 -15.37 -10.30
C ARG A 130 4.89 -16.72 -9.86
N ARG A 131 5.77 -17.66 -9.56
CA ARG A 131 5.33 -19.00 -9.10
C ARG A 131 4.80 -18.90 -7.67
N VAL A 132 3.50 -19.06 -7.47
CA VAL A 132 2.88 -18.98 -6.15
C VAL A 132 2.17 -20.29 -5.83
N ASN A 133 2.60 -20.97 -4.77
CA ASN A 133 1.79 -22.06 -4.26
C ASN A 133 0.65 -21.48 -3.40
N THR A 134 -0.49 -21.20 -4.03
CA THR A 134 -1.66 -20.60 -3.34
C THR A 134 -2.17 -21.44 -2.16
N GLN A 135 -1.93 -22.76 -2.16
CA GLN A 135 -2.26 -23.64 -1.04
C GLN A 135 -1.43 -23.37 0.22
N GLU A 136 -0.25 -22.77 0.05
CA GLU A 136 0.59 -22.36 1.17
C GLU A 136 0.12 -21.05 1.79
N LEU A 137 -0.69 -20.24 1.08
CA LEU A 137 -1.18 -18.95 1.54
C LEU A 137 -2.35 -19.08 2.54
N THR A 138 -2.08 -19.81 3.62
CA THR A 138 -3.00 -20.00 4.74
C THR A 138 -2.76 -18.94 5.81
N SER A 139 -3.82 -18.60 6.54
CA SER A 139 -3.75 -17.65 7.66
C SER A 139 -2.80 -18.10 8.77
N LYS A 140 -2.79 -19.41 9.09
CA LYS A 140 -1.85 -19.96 10.08
C LYS A 140 -0.41 -19.64 9.70
N ARG A 141 -0.01 -19.98 8.45
CA ARG A 141 1.36 -19.75 8.00
C ARG A 141 1.70 -18.26 7.90
N TYR A 142 0.72 -17.42 7.57
CA TYR A 142 0.89 -15.96 7.59
C TYR A 142 1.23 -15.47 9.01
N TRP A 143 0.47 -15.90 10.03
CA TRP A 143 0.74 -15.51 11.43
C TRP A 143 2.03 -16.13 11.96
N ASP A 144 2.35 -17.39 11.61
CA ASP A 144 3.64 -18.01 11.92
C ASP A 144 4.84 -17.18 11.38
N LYS A 145 4.66 -16.40 10.29
CA LYS A 145 5.67 -15.45 9.81
C LYS A 145 5.69 -14.16 10.64
N TRP A 146 4.52 -13.60 10.95
CA TRP A 146 4.38 -12.35 11.70
C TRP A 146 4.81 -12.45 13.16
N ASP A 147 4.67 -13.62 13.79
CA ASP A 147 5.18 -13.86 15.13
C ASP A 147 6.71 -13.78 15.22
N ARG A 148 7.41 -13.77 14.08
CA ARG A 148 8.87 -13.63 14.00
C ARG A 148 9.32 -12.19 13.77
N VAL A 149 8.41 -11.26 13.53
CA VAL A 149 8.74 -9.86 13.23
C VAL A 149 8.60 -9.05 14.50
N SER A 150 9.74 -8.58 15.01
CA SER A 150 9.80 -7.69 16.17
C SER A 150 9.40 -6.25 15.82
N ARG A 151 9.09 -5.44 16.84
CA ARG A 151 8.77 -4.01 16.67
C ARG A 151 9.91 -3.25 16.00
N GLU A 152 11.14 -3.51 16.42
CA GLU A 152 12.34 -2.87 15.87
C GLU A 152 12.54 -3.22 14.39
N GLN A 153 12.19 -4.46 14.01
CA GLN A 153 12.20 -4.87 12.60
C GLN A 153 11.10 -4.19 11.79
N ILE A 154 9.91 -3.97 12.35
CA ILE A 154 8.84 -3.20 11.68
C ILE A 154 9.30 -1.77 11.40
N GLU A 155 9.91 -1.11 12.38
CA GLU A 155 10.46 0.24 12.23
C GLU A 155 11.57 0.28 11.17
N ALA A 156 12.48 -0.69 11.18
CA ALA A 156 13.53 -0.81 10.18
C ALA A 156 12.97 -1.04 8.75
N ILE A 157 11.94 -1.89 8.62
CA ILE A 157 11.23 -2.12 7.35
C ILE A 157 10.59 -0.83 6.87
N GLY A 158 9.89 -0.11 7.75
CA GLY A 158 9.27 1.18 7.46
C GLY A 158 10.31 2.18 6.93
N LYS A 159 11.41 2.37 7.66
CA LYS A 159 12.49 3.26 7.24
C LYS A 159 13.05 2.89 5.87
N ALA A 160 13.39 1.62 5.64
CA ALA A 160 13.93 1.16 4.37
C ALA A 160 12.92 1.31 3.20
N PHE A 161 11.63 1.12 3.46
CA PHE A 161 10.56 1.36 2.51
C PHE A 161 10.49 2.83 2.10
N PHE A 162 10.45 3.77 3.06
CA PHE A 162 10.39 5.19 2.73
C PHE A 162 11.68 5.71 2.09
N GLU A 163 12.85 5.18 2.47
CA GLU A 163 14.10 5.42 1.74
C GLU A 163 14.02 5.02 0.26
N ARG A 164 13.38 3.87 -0.04
CA ARG A 164 13.16 3.43 -1.41
C ARG A 164 12.19 4.35 -2.15
N VAL A 165 11.05 4.67 -1.54
CA VAL A 165 10.07 5.59 -2.11
C VAL A 165 10.74 6.93 -2.44
N TRP A 166 11.59 7.43 -1.55
CA TRP A 166 12.31 8.68 -1.74
C TRP A 166 13.20 8.65 -2.98
N LYS A 167 13.95 7.56 -3.18
CA LYS A 167 14.86 7.35 -4.33
C LYS A 167 14.13 7.24 -5.66
N VAL A 168 12.89 6.75 -5.67
CA VAL A 168 12.08 6.58 -6.90
C VAL A 168 11.45 7.89 -7.35
N ARG A 169 11.32 8.88 -6.45
CA ARG A 169 10.78 10.19 -6.81
C ARG A 169 11.72 10.92 -7.76
N LYS A 170 11.11 11.64 -8.71
CA LYS A 170 11.84 12.42 -9.71
C LYS A 170 12.25 13.81 -9.20
N ARG A 171 11.61 14.30 -8.15
CA ARG A 171 11.79 15.66 -7.61
C ARG A 171 11.75 15.63 -6.09
N GLU A 172 12.44 16.59 -5.47
CA GLU A 172 12.35 16.86 -4.04
C GLU A 172 10.97 17.46 -3.71
N PRO A 173 10.43 17.22 -2.49
CA PRO A 173 9.12 17.72 -2.12
C PRO A 173 9.24 19.19 -1.69
N GLU A 174 8.52 20.06 -2.36
CA GLU A 174 8.42 21.48 -1.97
C GLU A 174 7.23 21.71 -1.02
N CYS A 175 6.19 20.88 -1.13
CA CYS A 175 4.97 20.97 -0.35
C CYS A 175 4.46 19.58 0.03
N VAL A 176 4.18 19.37 1.31
CA VAL A 176 3.73 18.09 1.87
C VAL A 176 2.40 18.27 2.60
N LEU A 177 1.54 17.26 2.52
CA LEU A 177 0.27 17.18 3.23
C LEU A 177 0.45 16.28 4.44
N PHE A 178 0.10 16.78 5.62
CA PHE A 178 0.00 16.00 6.83
C PHE A 178 -1.48 15.76 7.15
N GLU A 179 -1.86 14.48 7.26
CA GLU A 179 -3.23 14.08 7.60
C GLU A 179 -3.18 12.91 8.60
N THR A 180 -4.15 12.90 9.51
CA THR A 180 -4.37 11.77 10.42
C THR A 180 -5.64 11.01 10.04
N THR A 181 -5.59 9.69 10.12
CA THR A 181 -6.73 8.82 9.87
C THR A 181 -6.77 7.68 10.87
N ASN A 182 -7.94 7.09 11.07
CA ASN A 182 -8.17 6.06 12.07
C ASN A 182 -8.80 4.82 11.46
N TYR A 183 -8.27 3.64 11.82
CA TYR A 183 -8.76 2.33 11.40
C TYR A 183 -9.37 1.60 12.58
N TYR A 184 -10.70 1.40 12.54
CA TYR A 184 -11.39 0.60 13.56
C TYR A 184 -11.25 -0.91 13.30
N SER A 185 -11.36 -1.69 14.37
CA SER A 185 -11.29 -3.15 14.36
C SER A 185 -12.42 -3.77 15.18
N CYS A 186 -12.81 -4.99 14.80
CA CYS A 186 -13.75 -5.83 15.56
C CYS A 186 -13.03 -6.77 16.56
N MET A 187 -11.84 -6.38 17.01
CA MET A 187 -11.05 -7.13 18.00
C MET A 187 -11.87 -7.33 19.29
N VAL A 188 -11.72 -8.49 19.91
CA VAL A 188 -12.38 -8.80 21.20
C VAL A 188 -11.86 -7.83 22.28
N SER A 189 -12.76 -7.35 23.13
CA SER A 189 -12.46 -6.28 24.09
C SER A 189 -11.34 -6.60 25.08
N ASP A 190 -11.15 -7.87 25.42
CA ASP A 190 -10.16 -8.35 26.39
C ASP A 190 -8.78 -8.64 25.76
N THR A 191 -8.65 -8.50 24.44
CA THR A 191 -7.35 -8.66 23.76
C THR A 191 -6.43 -7.51 24.14
N GLN A 192 -5.26 -7.79 24.71
CA GLN A 192 -4.30 -6.74 25.04
C GLN A 192 -3.78 -6.04 23.77
N SER A 193 -3.72 -4.72 23.78
CA SER A 193 -3.11 -3.92 22.72
C SER A 193 -2.64 -2.58 23.25
N GLU A 194 -1.46 -2.14 22.82
CA GLU A 194 -0.93 -0.80 23.12
C GLU A 194 -1.44 0.26 22.13
N LEU A 195 -1.93 -0.15 20.96
CA LEU A 195 -2.33 0.75 19.86
C LEU A 195 -3.85 0.82 19.67
N PHE A 196 -4.53 -0.32 19.82
CA PHE A 196 -5.98 -0.37 19.58
C PHE A 196 -6.74 0.08 20.83
N GLU A 197 -7.22 1.31 20.82
CA GLU A 197 -8.03 1.89 21.90
C GLU A 197 -9.33 2.50 21.40
N ARG A 198 -10.31 2.69 22.30
CA ARG A 198 -11.58 3.35 21.94
C ARG A 198 -11.41 4.86 21.96
N GLY A 199 -11.90 5.54 20.93
CA GLY A 199 -11.83 6.99 20.84
C GLY A 199 -12.78 7.59 19.81
N TYR A 200 -12.50 8.83 19.44
CA TYR A 200 -13.27 9.50 18.39
C TYR A 200 -12.97 8.87 17.03
N SER A 201 -13.99 8.41 16.32
CA SER A 201 -13.87 7.74 15.01
C SER A 201 -14.59 8.58 13.96
N LYS A 202 -13.89 8.96 12.89
CA LYS A 202 -14.47 9.72 11.75
C LYS A 202 -15.63 8.96 11.09
N ALA A 203 -15.71 7.63 11.26
CA ALA A 203 -16.79 6.77 10.76
C ALA A 203 -17.95 6.54 11.77
N GLY A 204 -17.96 7.24 12.91
CA GLY A 204 -18.98 7.10 13.96
C GLY A 204 -18.92 5.79 14.75
N LYS A 205 -17.84 5.01 14.62
CA LYS A 205 -17.66 3.70 15.27
C LYS A 205 -16.93 3.77 16.61
N HIS A 206 -17.30 4.73 17.46
CA HIS A 206 -16.64 5.00 18.75
C HIS A 206 -16.59 3.82 19.73
N HIS A 207 -17.53 2.87 19.59
CA HIS A 207 -17.58 1.66 20.43
C HIS A 207 -16.54 0.61 20.03
N LEU A 208 -16.01 0.70 18.81
CA LEU A 208 -14.94 -0.18 18.32
C LEU A 208 -13.58 0.40 18.69
N ARG A 209 -12.62 -0.50 18.93
CA ARG A 209 -11.23 -0.12 19.15
C ARG A 209 -10.60 0.25 17.81
N GLN A 210 -9.76 1.27 17.80
CA GLN A 210 -9.15 1.81 16.60
C GLN A 210 -7.67 2.09 16.81
N VAL A 211 -6.94 2.18 15.70
CA VAL A 211 -5.56 2.64 15.66
C VAL A 211 -5.49 3.88 14.78
N GLY A 212 -4.70 4.87 15.21
CA GLY A 212 -4.41 6.07 14.44
C GLY A 212 -3.25 5.85 13.48
N LEU A 213 -3.29 6.53 12.33
CA LEU A 213 -2.21 6.61 11.35
C LEU A 213 -2.04 8.07 10.95
N ALA A 214 -0.89 8.64 11.29
CA ALA A 214 -0.42 9.90 10.76
C ALA A 214 0.36 9.62 9.46
N LEU A 215 0.08 10.39 8.42
CA LEU A 215 0.70 10.22 7.10
C LEU A 215 1.19 11.56 6.57
N LEU A 216 2.41 11.57 6.04
CA LEU A 216 2.95 12.69 5.28
C LEU A 216 3.00 12.32 3.80
N VAL A 217 2.44 13.16 2.93
CA VAL A 217 2.34 12.90 1.49
C VAL A 217 2.90 14.06 0.70
N ASP A 218 3.74 13.78 -0.30
CA ASP A 218 4.19 14.78 -1.25
C ASP A 218 3.04 15.23 -2.15
N THR A 219 2.76 16.53 -2.20
CA THR A 219 1.72 17.08 -3.10
C THR A 219 2.07 16.87 -4.58
N GLY A 220 3.36 16.91 -4.94
CA GLY A 220 3.83 16.81 -6.31
C GLY A 220 3.71 15.38 -6.85
N SER A 221 4.34 14.43 -6.19
CA SER A 221 4.33 13.02 -6.60
C SER A 221 3.13 12.21 -6.09
N ARG A 222 2.39 12.71 -5.11
CA ARG A 222 1.32 11.98 -4.37
C ARG A 222 1.81 10.73 -3.65
N LEU A 223 3.13 10.60 -3.46
CA LEU A 223 3.72 9.47 -2.75
C LEU A 223 3.79 9.76 -1.25
N PRO A 224 3.51 8.76 -0.40
CA PRO A 224 3.72 8.88 1.03
C PRO A 224 5.21 8.95 1.32
N LEU A 225 5.58 9.81 2.25
CA LEU A 225 6.96 10.17 2.59
C LEU A 225 7.36 9.74 3.99
N PHE A 226 6.37 9.64 4.87
CA PHE A 226 6.54 9.23 6.25
C PHE A 226 5.20 8.75 6.81
N TYR A 227 5.24 7.87 7.81
CA TYR A 227 4.07 7.46 8.58
C TYR A 227 4.42 7.32 10.05
N ARG A 228 3.40 7.43 10.91
CA ARG A 228 3.48 7.04 12.31
C ARG A 228 2.13 6.49 12.77
N GLU A 229 2.11 5.29 13.33
CA GLU A 229 0.96 4.79 14.07
C GLU A 229 0.88 5.40 15.48
N TYR A 230 -0.33 5.58 15.98
CA TYR A 230 -0.58 6.11 17.33
C TYR A 230 -1.84 5.48 17.94
N SER A 231 -2.04 5.65 19.25
CA SER A 231 -3.15 5.01 19.94
C SER A 231 -4.49 5.62 19.53
N GLY A 232 -5.52 4.77 19.39
CA GLY A 232 -6.83 5.18 18.91
C GLY A 232 -7.58 6.25 19.72
N ASN A 233 -7.10 6.55 20.92
CA ASN A 233 -7.67 7.55 21.83
C ASN A 233 -6.82 8.83 21.92
N ASP A 234 -5.67 8.91 21.23
CA ASP A 234 -4.83 10.10 21.27
C ASP A 234 -5.45 11.22 20.42
N HIS A 235 -5.26 12.45 20.88
CA HIS A 235 -5.69 13.64 20.15
C HIS A 235 -4.68 13.99 19.06
N ASP A 236 -5.21 14.20 17.87
CA ASP A 236 -4.54 14.67 16.66
C ASP A 236 -3.43 15.73 16.89
N SER A 237 -3.72 16.80 17.65
CA SER A 237 -2.74 17.86 17.96
C SER A 237 -1.57 17.40 18.83
N GLN A 238 -1.80 16.45 19.74
CA GLN A 238 -0.75 15.85 20.56
C GLN A 238 0.12 14.90 19.73
N VAL A 239 -0.51 14.12 18.86
CA VAL A 239 0.19 13.24 17.93
C VAL A 239 1.10 14.06 17.02
N PHE A 240 0.59 15.16 16.45
CA PHE A 240 1.41 16.04 15.63
C PHE A 240 2.61 16.60 16.39
N ASN A 241 2.42 17.14 17.60
CA ASN A 241 3.49 17.61 18.48
C ASN A 241 4.58 16.54 18.73
N GLN A 242 4.18 15.28 18.94
CA GLN A 242 5.13 14.20 19.25
C GLN A 242 5.98 13.78 18.06
N ILE A 243 5.44 13.92 16.84
CA ILE A 243 6.06 13.36 15.63
C ILE A 243 6.65 14.44 14.73
N ILE A 244 6.42 15.72 15.03
CA ILE A 244 6.83 16.84 14.17
C ILE A 244 8.35 16.90 14.00
N ASP A 245 9.10 16.72 15.08
CA ASP A 245 10.56 16.63 15.10
C ASP A 245 11.06 15.49 14.23
N GLU A 246 10.46 14.32 14.39
CA GLU A 246 10.84 13.13 13.63
C GLU A 246 10.52 13.30 12.14
N MET A 247 9.32 13.78 11.85
CA MET A 247 8.85 14.06 10.50
C MET A 247 9.81 15.03 9.82
N PHE A 248 10.21 16.12 10.48
CA PHE A 248 11.17 17.06 9.94
C PHE A 248 12.58 16.51 9.87
N GLY A 249 13.01 15.68 10.81
CA GLY A 249 14.27 14.95 10.75
C GLY A 249 14.34 14.06 9.52
N VAL A 250 13.26 13.33 9.21
CA VAL A 250 13.12 12.52 7.98
C VAL A 250 13.16 13.41 6.75
N LEU A 251 12.36 14.47 6.70
CA LEU A 251 12.31 15.38 5.56
C LEU A 251 13.68 16.02 5.31
N CYS A 252 14.32 16.59 6.33
CA CYS A 252 15.63 17.24 6.21
C CYS A 252 16.77 16.24 5.96
N GLY A 253 16.73 15.05 6.55
CA GLY A 253 17.73 14.00 6.32
C GLY A 253 17.77 13.54 4.87
N PHE A 254 16.64 13.63 4.17
CA PHE A 254 16.56 13.32 2.75
C PHE A 254 16.54 14.54 1.82
N ASN A 255 16.35 15.75 2.34
CA ASN A 255 16.41 16.99 1.56
C ASN A 255 17.86 17.48 1.52
N SER A 256 18.51 17.28 0.37
CA SER A 256 19.95 17.56 0.23
C SER A 256 20.23 19.05 -0.04
N THR A 257 19.18 19.85 -0.21
CA THR A 257 19.24 21.21 -0.71
C THR A 257 18.75 22.24 0.32
N LYS A 258 19.10 23.52 0.12
CA LYS A 258 18.62 24.65 0.92
C LYS A 258 17.14 25.00 0.66
N GLN A 259 16.34 24.04 0.17
CA GLN A 259 14.95 24.27 -0.22
C GLN A 259 14.07 24.57 1.00
N ARG A 260 13.09 25.45 0.77
CA ARG A 260 12.01 25.73 1.71
C ARG A 260 10.94 24.68 1.52
N LEU A 261 10.45 24.13 2.63
CA LEU A 261 9.38 23.13 2.64
C LEU A 261 8.12 23.76 3.19
N THR A 262 6.98 23.56 2.54
CA THR A 262 5.67 23.95 3.07
C THR A 262 4.91 22.73 3.56
N VAL A 263 4.45 22.74 4.81
CA VAL A 263 3.57 21.70 5.36
C VAL A 263 2.14 22.19 5.36
N VAL A 264 1.22 21.41 4.82
CA VAL A 264 -0.22 21.68 4.87
C VAL A 264 -0.86 20.70 5.84
N PHE A 265 -1.61 21.19 6.81
CA PHE A 265 -2.35 20.37 7.77
C PHE A 265 -3.71 20.97 8.10
N ASP A 266 -4.61 20.15 8.63
CA ASP A 266 -5.96 20.58 9.00
C ASP A 266 -5.98 21.29 10.37
N ARG A 267 -7.05 22.06 10.61
CA ARG A 267 -7.32 22.83 11.82
C ARG A 267 -7.23 22.01 13.10
N GLY A 268 -7.54 20.71 13.04
CA GLY A 268 -7.43 19.80 14.19
C GLY A 268 -6.02 19.75 14.81
N MET A 269 -4.99 20.15 14.07
CA MET A 269 -3.59 20.17 14.52
C MET A 269 -3.14 21.54 15.03
N ASN A 270 -4.00 22.56 14.99
CA ASN A 270 -3.66 23.92 15.41
C ASN A 270 -3.61 24.01 16.94
N SER A 271 -2.46 23.69 17.52
CA SER A 271 -2.09 24.17 18.85
C SER A 271 -1.12 25.33 18.70
N GLU A 272 -1.12 26.26 19.67
CA GLU A 272 -0.17 27.38 19.68
C GLU A 272 1.27 26.85 19.66
N ASP A 273 1.56 25.80 20.43
CA ASP A 273 2.85 25.14 20.47
C ASP A 273 3.27 24.58 19.10
N ASN A 274 2.36 23.87 18.40
CA ASN A 274 2.62 23.34 17.06
C ASN A 274 2.97 24.44 16.06
N VAL A 275 2.20 25.53 16.08
CA VAL A 275 2.40 26.65 15.16
C VAL A 275 3.71 27.38 15.46
N ALA A 276 3.97 27.69 16.73
CA ALA A 276 5.19 28.33 17.16
C ALA A 276 6.43 27.48 16.85
N PHE A 277 6.33 26.16 17.01
CA PHE A 277 7.40 25.23 16.70
C PHE A 277 7.76 25.26 15.20
N ILE A 278 6.77 25.26 14.31
CA ILE A 278 7.04 25.34 12.86
C ILE A 278 7.57 26.72 12.49
N ASP A 279 7.02 27.78 13.08
CA ASP A 279 7.39 29.16 12.77
C ASP A 279 8.84 29.49 13.19
N ASP A 280 9.34 28.91 14.28
CA ASP A 280 10.75 29.00 14.69
C ASP A 280 11.70 28.36 13.65
N HIS A 281 11.18 27.42 12.85
CA HIS A 281 11.97 26.75 11.85
C HIS A 281 12.08 27.56 10.54
N ARG A 282 13.16 28.34 10.42
CA ARG A 282 13.45 29.28 9.29
C ARG A 282 13.27 28.78 7.84
N ARG A 283 13.22 27.46 7.62
CA ARG A 283 13.11 26.82 6.29
C ARG A 283 11.79 26.08 6.09
N ILE A 284 10.95 26.02 7.10
CA ILE A 284 9.68 25.32 7.04
C ILE A 284 8.59 26.37 7.17
N HIS A 285 7.69 26.34 6.20
CA HIS A 285 6.49 27.15 6.20
C HIS A 285 5.30 26.23 6.41
N PHE A 286 4.16 26.79 6.79
CA PHE A 286 2.95 26.03 6.91
C PHE A 286 1.75 26.73 6.29
N VAL A 287 0.75 25.93 5.94
CA VAL A 287 -0.58 26.37 5.57
C VAL A 287 -1.56 25.53 6.37
N THR A 288 -2.46 26.18 7.11
CA THR A 288 -3.50 25.50 7.86
C THR A 288 -4.80 26.28 7.76
N THR A 289 -5.92 25.59 7.97
CA THR A 289 -7.22 26.23 8.17
C THR A 289 -7.30 26.72 9.61
N TYR A 290 -7.67 27.98 9.82
CA TYR A 290 -7.71 28.57 11.16
C TYR A 290 -9.16 28.90 11.57
N SER A 291 -9.46 28.84 12.87
CA SER A 291 -10.77 29.27 13.35
C SER A 291 -10.92 30.78 13.18
N THR A 292 -12.09 31.24 12.76
CA THR A 292 -12.44 32.67 12.86
C THR A 292 -12.38 33.16 14.30
N TYR A 293 -12.64 32.30 15.28
CA TYR A 293 -12.48 32.59 16.71
C TYR A 293 -11.08 33.08 17.10
N PHE A 294 -10.03 32.60 16.42
CA PHE A 294 -8.65 33.00 16.73
C PHE A 294 -8.18 34.15 15.83
N ALA A 295 -9.05 34.66 14.97
CA ALA A 295 -8.77 35.73 14.01
C ALA A 295 -10.00 36.64 13.89
N GLU A 296 -10.60 37.01 15.03
CA GLU A 296 -11.85 37.77 15.07
C GLU A 296 -11.72 39.10 14.35
N ASP A 297 -10.58 39.78 14.48
CA ASP A 297 -10.29 41.03 13.78
C ASP A 297 -10.33 40.85 12.26
N LEU A 298 -9.70 39.80 11.74
CA LEU A 298 -9.73 39.49 10.30
C LEU A 298 -11.13 39.09 9.85
N ALA A 299 -11.87 38.35 10.68
CA ALA A 299 -13.24 37.92 10.37
C ALA A 299 -14.24 39.08 10.39
N ALA A 300 -14.02 40.11 11.21
CA ALA A 300 -14.83 41.32 11.29
C ALA A 300 -14.43 42.38 10.26
N THR A 301 -13.26 42.25 9.62
CA THR A 301 -12.76 43.21 8.64
C THR A 301 -13.61 43.16 7.36
N ASP A 302 -14.02 44.33 6.88
CA ASP A 302 -14.78 44.49 5.63
C ASP A 302 -13.98 43.96 4.42
N LEU A 303 -14.65 43.21 3.54
CA LEU A 303 -14.05 42.60 2.34
C LEU A 303 -13.33 43.61 1.43
N LYS A 304 -13.68 44.90 1.48
CA LYS A 304 -12.97 45.96 0.74
C LYS A 304 -11.49 46.10 1.12
N HIS A 305 -11.10 45.62 2.30
CA HIS A 305 -9.72 45.62 2.77
C HIS A 305 -8.93 44.37 2.33
N PHE A 306 -9.58 43.47 1.59
CA PHE A 306 -8.94 42.30 1.02
C PHE A 306 -8.93 42.40 -0.50
N SER A 307 -7.98 41.69 -1.13
CA SER A 307 -7.98 41.53 -2.58
C SER A 307 -8.53 40.15 -2.96
N PRO A 308 -9.41 40.06 -3.98
CA PRO A 308 -9.90 38.76 -4.44
C PRO A 308 -8.76 37.91 -4.99
N LEU A 309 -8.76 36.64 -4.64
CA LEU A 309 -7.81 35.66 -5.16
C LEU A 309 -8.25 35.18 -6.54
N THR A 310 -7.32 35.17 -7.48
CA THR A 310 -7.52 34.50 -8.77
C THR A 310 -7.43 32.99 -8.57
N ILE A 311 -8.57 32.31 -8.67
CA ILE A 311 -8.67 30.86 -8.51
C ILE A 311 -8.87 30.24 -9.90
N ARG A 312 -7.85 29.57 -10.42
CA ARG A 312 -7.86 28.96 -11.76
C ARG A 312 -9.05 28.01 -11.99
N HIS A 313 -9.47 27.27 -10.97
CA HIS A 313 -10.62 26.37 -11.08
C HIS A 313 -11.93 27.11 -11.40
N ASN A 314 -12.07 28.36 -10.96
CA ASN A 314 -13.25 29.17 -11.29
C ASN A 314 -13.32 29.49 -12.78
N ASP A 315 -12.19 29.58 -13.49
CA ASP A 315 -12.19 29.81 -14.94
C ASP A 315 -12.88 28.65 -15.68
N GLU A 316 -12.65 27.42 -15.24
CA GLU A 316 -13.28 26.21 -15.79
C GLU A 316 -14.79 26.19 -15.50
N LEU A 317 -15.18 26.55 -14.28
CA LEU A 317 -16.59 26.63 -13.87
C LEU A 317 -17.34 27.72 -14.66
N ILE A 318 -16.71 28.88 -14.90
CA ILE A 318 -17.26 29.95 -15.74
C ILE A 318 -17.44 29.46 -17.17
N ALA A 319 -16.45 28.77 -17.75
CA ALA A 319 -16.54 28.24 -19.11
C ALA A 319 -17.67 27.21 -19.27
N GLN A 320 -18.00 26.47 -18.20
CA GLN A 320 -19.09 25.50 -18.16
C GLN A 320 -20.46 26.12 -17.81
N GLY A 321 -20.53 27.42 -17.55
CA GLY A 321 -21.76 28.11 -17.13
C GLY A 321 -22.13 27.93 -15.65
N ASN A 322 -21.30 27.27 -14.86
CA ASN A 322 -21.55 26.90 -13.46
C ASN A 322 -21.02 27.97 -12.48
N ARG A 323 -21.46 29.22 -12.64
CA ARG A 323 -20.99 30.33 -11.79
C ARG A 323 -21.37 30.17 -10.31
N ALA A 324 -22.44 29.43 -10.00
CA ALA A 324 -22.89 29.21 -8.63
C ALA A 324 -21.91 28.37 -7.79
N ASP A 325 -21.08 27.56 -8.45
CA ASP A 325 -20.12 26.65 -7.79
C ASP A 325 -18.73 27.28 -7.62
N MET A 326 -18.56 28.55 -8.01
CA MET A 326 -17.29 29.24 -7.87
C MET A 326 -16.88 29.37 -6.41
N MET A 327 -15.60 29.12 -6.14
CA MET A 327 -15.04 29.35 -4.83
C MET A 327 -14.72 30.83 -4.64
N LEU A 328 -15.06 31.38 -3.48
CA LEU A 328 -14.69 32.73 -3.10
C LEU A 328 -13.43 32.69 -2.26
N GLY A 329 -12.40 33.43 -2.67
CA GLY A 329 -11.15 33.55 -1.92
C GLY A 329 -10.72 35.00 -1.87
N TYR A 330 -10.28 35.44 -0.70
CA TYR A 330 -9.72 36.75 -0.47
C TYR A 330 -8.36 36.59 0.19
N ARG A 331 -7.41 37.47 -0.14
CA ARG A 331 -6.12 37.56 0.54
C ARG A 331 -5.98 38.92 1.20
N THR A 332 -5.39 38.94 2.39
CA THR A 332 -4.92 40.18 3.00
C THR A 332 -3.85 40.79 2.10
N THR A 333 -3.90 42.11 1.91
CA THR A 333 -2.71 42.86 1.53
C THR A 333 -1.95 43.07 2.83
N LEU A 334 -0.76 42.46 2.95
CA LEU A 334 0.16 42.80 4.04
C LEU A 334 0.62 44.25 3.80
N GLU A 335 -0.20 45.21 4.24
CA GLU A 335 0.17 46.60 4.45
C GLU A 335 0.21 46.89 5.95
#